data_AF-D9VVR9-F1
#
_entry.id   AF-D9VVR9-F1
#
_cell.length_a   1.000
_cell.length_b   1.000
_cell.length_c   1.000
_cell.angle_alpha   90.00
_cell.angle_beta   90.00
_cell.angle_gamma   90.00
#
_symmetry.space_group_name_H-M   'P 1'
#
loop_
_entity.id
_entity.type
_entity.pdbx_description
1 polymer ?
#
loop_
_entity_poly.entity_id
_entity_poly.type
_entity_poly.pdbx_seq_one_letter_code
_entity_poly.pdbx_strand_id
1 'polypeptide(L)'
;MARTYAHWARLRDDDPYDRTRAELCAAYARTARRLPAGVGVLAPLGPLERLVLVMRIYEGVAEEVTAAQLGLPPERVEAVCNRAVAILRDAAAEARTSPLDRKETQVRQLLDGPHPAVPAGLAAAARTHGRRLLRRRRALRRFGWAVLWAAAVAFTVWAALTRPWVVPPSEVSPPLQGW
;
A
#
# COMPACT_ATOMS: atom_id res chain seq x y z
N MET A 1 -22.47 -16.37 -11.66
CA MET A 1 -21.05 -16.47 -12.09
C MET A 1 -20.65 -15.46 -13.19
N ALA A 2 -21.57 -14.95 -14.03
CA ALA A 2 -21.21 -14.00 -15.11
C ALA A 2 -20.81 -12.57 -14.66
N ARG A 3 -21.31 -12.08 -13.51
CA ARG A 3 -21.08 -10.71 -13.05
C ARG A 3 -19.63 -10.45 -12.60
N THR A 4 -18.92 -11.48 -12.13
CA THR A 4 -17.52 -11.39 -11.68
C THR A 4 -16.55 -11.44 -12.88
N TYR A 5 -16.89 -12.19 -13.93
CA TYR A 5 -16.11 -12.22 -15.18
C TYR A 5 -16.30 -10.95 -16.02
N ALA A 6 -17.51 -10.37 -16.03
CA ALA A 6 -17.77 -9.12 -16.74
C ALA A 6 -17.00 -7.92 -16.17
N HIS A 7 -16.66 -7.93 -14.87
CA HIS A 7 -15.77 -6.94 -14.27
C HIS A 7 -14.32 -7.10 -14.75
N TRP A 8 -13.87 -8.36 -14.87
CA TRP A 8 -12.53 -8.70 -15.33
C TRP A 8 -12.31 -8.43 -16.82
N ALA A 9 -13.34 -8.59 -17.66
CA ALA A 9 -13.29 -8.27 -19.08
C ALA A 9 -13.15 -6.76 -19.32
N ARG A 10 -13.84 -5.92 -18.55
CA ARG A 10 -13.65 -4.46 -18.57
C ARG A 10 -12.28 -4.04 -18.03
N LEU A 11 -11.74 -4.79 -17.07
CA LEU A 11 -10.37 -4.63 -16.56
C LEU A 11 -9.27 -5.10 -17.53
N ARG A 12 -9.64 -5.70 -18.68
CA ARG A 12 -8.69 -6.17 -19.69
C ARG A 12 -8.53 -5.15 -20.83
N ASP A 13 -9.51 -4.25 -21.00
CA ASP A 13 -9.41 -3.07 -21.87
C ASP A 13 -8.66 -1.91 -21.18
N ASP A 14 -8.78 -1.78 -19.85
CA ASP A 14 -8.02 -0.81 -19.03
C ASP A 14 -6.80 -1.48 -18.37
N ASP A 15 -5.67 -0.79 -18.20
CA ASP A 15 -4.52 -1.33 -17.46
C ASP A 15 -4.91 -1.63 -15.99
N PRO A 16 -4.90 -2.90 -15.53
CA PRO A 16 -5.27 -3.26 -14.16
C PRO A 16 -4.36 -2.61 -13.09
N TYR A 17 -3.12 -2.26 -13.44
CA TYR A 17 -2.21 -1.56 -12.55
C TYR A 17 -2.60 -0.09 -12.39
N ASP A 18 -3.09 0.57 -13.44
CA ASP A 18 -3.58 1.95 -13.38
C ASP A 18 -4.78 2.10 -12.48
N ARG A 19 -5.75 1.18 -12.58
CA ARG A 19 -6.91 1.17 -11.69
C ARG A 19 -6.50 0.98 -10.23
N THR A 20 -5.62 0.02 -9.96
CA THR A 20 -5.13 -0.24 -8.59
C THR A 20 -4.43 1.00 -8.04
N ARG A 21 -3.64 1.69 -8.88
CA ARG A 21 -2.91 2.90 -8.51
C ARG A 21 -3.86 4.06 -8.21
N ALA A 22 -4.89 4.26 -9.03
CA ALA A 22 -5.94 5.27 -8.79
C ALA A 22 -6.70 5.02 -7.47
N GLU A 23 -7.09 3.77 -7.19
CA GLU A 23 -7.76 3.39 -5.95
C GLU A 23 -6.87 3.63 -4.71
N LEU A 24 -5.57 3.31 -4.80
CA LEU A 24 -4.59 3.59 -3.77
C LEU A 24 -4.37 5.10 -3.54
N CYS A 25 -4.27 5.88 -4.61
CA CYS A 25 -4.18 7.35 -4.56
C CYS A 25 -5.38 7.95 -3.84
N ALA A 26 -6.59 7.53 -4.22
CA ALA A 26 -7.83 8.02 -3.60
C ALA A 26 -7.97 7.59 -2.13
N ALA A 27 -7.54 6.37 -1.78
CA ALA A 27 -7.51 5.91 -0.39
C ALA A 27 -6.48 6.70 0.45
N TYR A 28 -5.29 6.95 -0.12
CA TYR A 28 -4.25 7.71 0.54
C TYR A 28 -4.67 9.16 0.73
N ALA A 29 -5.20 9.85 -0.29
CA ALA A 29 -5.68 11.22 -0.17
C ALA A 29 -6.72 11.40 0.96
N ARG A 30 -7.61 10.43 1.15
CA ARG A 30 -8.62 10.43 2.22
C ARG A 30 -8.02 10.25 3.62
N THR A 31 -7.00 9.41 3.74
CA THR A 31 -6.45 8.98 5.04
C THR A 31 -5.19 9.73 5.45
N ALA A 32 -4.47 10.36 4.52
CA ALA A 32 -3.14 10.88 4.77
C ALA A 32 -3.12 12.06 5.75
N ARG A 33 -4.19 12.85 5.83
CA ARG A 33 -4.34 13.90 6.86
C ARG A 33 -4.51 13.35 8.28
N ARG A 34 -4.93 12.08 8.41
CA ARG A 34 -5.13 11.40 9.69
C ARG A 34 -3.92 10.56 10.10
N LEU A 35 -2.96 10.40 9.20
CA LEU A 35 -1.74 9.67 9.48
C LEU A 35 -0.71 10.66 10.04
N PRO A 36 -0.04 10.35 11.18
CA PRO A 36 1.06 11.18 11.65
C PRO A 36 2.14 11.30 10.56
N ALA A 37 2.87 12.41 10.57
CA ALA A 37 4.03 12.60 9.70
C ALA A 37 4.88 11.31 9.74
N GLY A 38 5.05 10.70 8.57
CA GLY A 38 5.62 9.35 8.48
C GLY A 38 7.04 9.31 9.04
N VAL A 39 7.50 8.13 9.48
CA VAL A 39 8.90 7.94 9.87
C VAL A 39 9.72 7.54 8.63
N GLY A 40 10.91 8.14 8.45
CA GLY A 40 11.87 7.76 7.40
C GLY A 40 12.15 8.86 6.36
N VAL A 41 12.73 8.49 5.22
CA VAL A 41 13.22 9.44 4.18
C VAL A 41 12.12 10.40 3.69
N LEU A 42 10.87 9.94 3.61
CA LEU A 42 9.74 10.75 3.16
C LEU A 42 9.03 11.52 4.29
N ALA A 43 9.58 11.51 5.51
CA ALA A 43 9.01 12.22 6.67
C ALA A 43 8.85 13.74 6.45
N PRO A 44 9.81 14.43 5.79
CA PRO A 44 9.70 15.87 5.58
C PRO A 44 8.61 16.28 4.58
N LEU A 45 8.09 15.33 3.81
CA LEU A 45 7.16 15.59 2.72
C LEU A 45 5.71 15.54 3.20
N GLY A 46 4.90 16.47 2.67
CA GLY A 46 3.46 16.45 2.82
C GLY A 46 2.80 15.29 2.05
N PRO A 47 1.52 14.96 2.34
CA PRO A 47 0.80 13.89 1.68
C PRO A 47 0.85 13.90 0.15
N LEU A 48 0.62 15.07 -0.46
CA LEU A 48 0.59 15.19 -1.92
C LEU A 48 1.98 15.00 -2.54
N GLU A 49 3.00 15.61 -1.94
CA GLU A 49 4.40 15.47 -2.37
C GLU A 49 4.87 14.01 -2.31
N ARG A 50 4.50 13.29 -1.25
CA ARG A 50 4.79 11.86 -1.13
C ARG A 50 4.15 11.05 -2.24
N LEU A 51 2.88 11.34 -2.56
CA LEU A 51 2.15 10.61 -3.58
C LEU A 51 2.73 10.87 -4.96
N VAL A 52 2.95 12.14 -5.32
CA VAL A 52 3.56 12.54 -6.60
C VAL A 52 4.96 11.97 -6.75
N LEU A 53 5.80 12.04 -5.71
CA LEU A 53 7.16 11.50 -5.76
C LEU A 53 7.16 9.97 -5.93
N VAL A 54 6.29 9.25 -5.22
CA VAL A 54 6.18 7.78 -5.37
C VAL A 54 5.71 7.42 -6.79
N MET A 55 4.70 8.11 -7.31
CA MET A 55 4.19 7.91 -8.66
C MET A 55 5.26 8.14 -9.73
N ARG A 56 5.95 9.29 -9.69
CA ARG A 56 6.89 9.71 -10.74
C ARG A 56 8.25 9.01 -10.63
N ILE A 57 8.78 8.87 -9.42
CA ILE A 57 10.18 8.42 -9.21
C ILE A 57 10.26 6.93 -8.88
N TYR A 58 9.39 6.42 -8.01
CA TYR A 58 9.47 5.02 -7.57
C TYR A 58 8.74 4.07 -8.53
N GLU A 59 7.52 4.42 -8.92
CA GLU A 59 6.72 3.61 -9.86
C GLU A 59 7.02 3.95 -11.33
N GLY A 60 7.70 5.07 -11.61
CA GLY A 60 8.10 5.47 -12.97
C GLY A 60 6.93 5.88 -13.89
N VAL A 61 5.79 6.25 -13.32
CA VAL A 61 4.58 6.61 -14.08
C VAL A 61 4.79 7.94 -14.80
N ALA A 62 4.34 8.03 -16.05
CA ALA A 62 4.36 9.27 -16.83
C ALA A 62 3.63 10.41 -16.11
N GLU A 63 3.99 11.65 -16.43
CA GLU A 63 3.47 12.83 -15.74
C GLU A 63 1.97 13.01 -15.99
N GLU A 64 1.57 12.87 -17.24
CA GLU A 64 0.22 13.03 -17.75
C GLU A 64 -0.71 11.97 -17.13
N VAL A 65 -0.21 10.74 -16.97
CA VAL A 65 -0.93 9.65 -16.32
C VAL A 65 -1.08 9.93 -14.83
N THR A 66 -0.03 10.44 -14.18
CA THR A 66 -0.08 10.84 -12.76
C THR A 66 -1.07 12.00 -12.55
N ALA A 67 -1.05 12.99 -13.45
CA ALA A 67 -1.94 14.13 -13.47
C ALA A 67 -3.41 13.69 -13.59
N ALA A 68 -3.71 12.82 -14.54
CA ALA A 68 -5.03 12.22 -14.72
C ALA A 68 -5.49 11.45 -13.47
N GLN A 69 -4.61 10.64 -12.87
CA GLN A 69 -4.96 9.84 -11.68
C GLN A 69 -5.17 10.68 -10.42
N LEU A 70 -4.52 11.85 -10.31
CA LEU A 70 -4.65 12.75 -9.17
C LEU A 70 -5.69 13.86 -9.38
N GLY A 71 -6.24 13.99 -10.59
CA GLY A 71 -7.13 15.10 -10.96
C GLY A 71 -6.43 16.46 -10.91
N LEU A 72 -5.15 16.50 -11.25
CA LEU A 72 -4.31 17.70 -11.22
C LEU A 72 -3.84 18.05 -12.64
N PRO A 73 -3.51 19.31 -12.94
CA PRO A 73 -2.83 19.66 -14.17
C PRO A 73 -1.38 19.12 -14.16
N PRO A 74 -0.83 18.71 -15.31
CA PRO A 74 0.50 18.10 -15.41
C PRO A 74 1.60 19.03 -14.87
N GLU A 75 1.53 20.34 -15.16
CA GLU A 75 2.51 21.32 -14.69
C GLU A 75 2.55 21.40 -13.17
N ARG A 76 1.42 21.14 -12.50
CA ARG A 76 1.35 21.09 -11.04
C ARG A 76 1.95 19.80 -10.50
N VAL A 77 1.86 18.69 -11.23
CA VAL A 77 2.55 17.43 -10.87
C VAL A 77 4.05 17.63 -10.97
N GLU A 78 4.55 18.25 -12.06
CA GLU A 78 5.96 18.58 -12.22
C GLU A 78 6.46 19.49 -11.08
N ALA A 79 5.76 20.58 -10.81
CA ALA A 79 6.13 21.53 -9.76
C ALA A 79 6.16 20.88 -8.37
N VAL A 80 5.19 20.01 -8.07
CA VAL A 80 5.15 19.26 -6.80
C VAL A 80 6.29 18.25 -6.73
N CYS A 81 6.61 17.56 -7.84
CA CYS A 81 7.73 16.63 -7.90
C CYS A 81 9.06 17.34 -7.64
N ASN A 82 9.30 18.46 -8.32
CA ASN A 82 10.52 19.26 -8.17
C ASN A 82 10.66 19.80 -6.74
N ARG A 83 9.57 20.30 -6.16
CA ARG A 83 9.54 20.73 -4.76
C ARG A 83 9.85 19.59 -3.79
N ALA A 84 9.23 18.42 -3.99
CA ALA A 84 9.46 17.25 -3.14
C ALA A 84 10.93 16.80 -3.21
N VAL A 85 11.52 16.76 -4.40
CA VAL A 85 12.94 16.42 -4.60
C VAL A 85 13.85 17.45 -3.90
N ALA A 86 13.54 18.75 -3.98
CA ALA A 86 14.29 19.79 -3.29
C ALA A 86 14.25 19.59 -1.76
N ILE A 87 13.06 19.40 -1.18
CA ILE A 87 12.90 19.14 0.26
C ILE A 87 13.71 17.91 0.70
N LEU A 88 13.70 16.83 -0.09
CA LEU A 88 14.48 15.63 0.23
C LEU A 88 16.00 15.86 0.13
N ARG A 89 16.46 16.66 -0.84
CA ARG A 89 17.87 17.01 -0.97
C ARG A 89 18.35 17.84 0.21
N ASP A 90 17.55 18.79 0.66
CA ASP A 90 17.85 19.64 1.81
C ASP A 90 17.87 18.81 3.10
N ALA A 91 16.86 17.97 3.31
CA ALA A 91 16.82 17.05 4.45
C ALA A 91 17.99 16.06 4.44
N ALA A 92 18.41 15.59 3.26
CA ALA A 92 19.59 14.73 3.14
C ALA A 92 20.89 15.50 3.40
N ALA A 93 20.98 16.78 3.03
CA ALA A 93 22.12 17.63 3.36
C ALA A 93 22.22 17.88 4.87
N GLU A 94 21.09 18.16 5.52
CA GLU A 94 21.01 18.31 6.97
C GLU A 94 21.40 17.01 7.69
N ALA A 95 20.92 15.87 7.19
CA ALA A 95 21.30 14.55 7.72
C ALA A 95 22.80 14.28 7.61
N ARG A 96 23.47 14.67 6.52
CA ARG A 96 24.94 14.57 6.39
C ARG A 96 25.69 15.49 7.35
N THR A 97 25.10 16.61 7.74
CA THR A 97 25.70 17.50 8.76
C THR A 97 25.35 17.10 10.19
N SER A 98 24.44 16.13 10.35
CA SER A 98 23.89 15.70 11.64
C SER A 98 24.96 15.04 12.53
N PRO A 99 24.84 15.17 13.86
CA PRO A 99 25.70 14.44 14.80
C PRO A 99 25.74 12.92 14.58
N LEU A 100 24.68 12.32 14.01
CA LEU A 100 24.65 10.88 13.69
C LEU A 100 25.57 10.52 12.51
N ASP A 101 25.60 11.33 11.45
CA ASP A 101 26.47 11.12 10.28
C ASP A 101 27.94 11.39 10.63
N ARG A 102 28.19 12.39 11.51
CA ARG A 102 29.51 12.60 12.11
C ARG A 102 29.98 11.38 12.88
N LYS A 103 29.10 10.74 13.66
CA LYS A 103 29.41 9.48 14.37
C LYS A 103 29.67 8.33 13.41
N GLU A 104 28.90 8.20 12.34
CA GLU A 104 29.14 7.19 11.31
C GLU A 104 30.49 7.41 10.59
N THR A 105 30.81 8.66 10.27
CA THR A 105 32.11 9.06 9.72
C THR A 105 33.25 8.75 10.68
N GLN A 106 33.04 9.01 11.98
CA GLN A 106 33.99 8.67 13.03
C GLN A 106 34.15 7.15 13.18
N VAL A 107 33.07 6.37 13.01
CA VAL A 107 33.14 4.90 12.96
C VAL A 107 33.92 4.45 11.74
N ARG A 108 33.72 5.04 10.56
CA ARG A 108 34.52 4.73 9.35
C ARG A 108 35.99 5.04 9.57
N GLN A 109 36.32 6.17 10.19
CA GLN A 109 37.70 6.49 10.59
C GLN A 109 38.27 5.50 11.63
N LEU A 110 37.43 5.00 12.54
CA LEU A 110 37.82 3.99 13.52
C LEU A 110 38.06 2.61 12.87
N LEU A 111 37.25 2.27 11.85
CA LEU A 111 37.40 1.06 11.03
C LEU A 111 38.59 1.17 10.06
N ASP A 112 38.94 2.37 9.59
CA ASP A 112 40.17 2.57 8.81
C ASP A 112 41.44 2.48 9.70
N GLY A 113 41.28 2.56 11.03
CA GLY A 113 42.33 2.34 12.03
C GLY A 113 42.40 0.90 12.58
N PRO A 114 43.33 0.62 13.51
CA PRO A 114 43.41 -0.68 14.19
C PRO A 114 42.12 -0.98 14.95
N HIS A 115 41.40 -2.03 14.53
CA HIS A 115 40.04 -2.29 15.01
C HIS A 115 40.03 -2.80 16.46
N PRO A 116 39.33 -2.11 17.41
CA PRO A 116 39.11 -2.65 18.74
C PRO A 116 38.16 -3.86 18.68
N ALA A 117 38.45 -4.91 19.45
CA ALA A 117 37.69 -6.16 19.44
C ALA A 117 36.21 -5.93 19.80
N VAL A 118 35.30 -6.25 18.87
CA VAL A 118 33.86 -6.06 19.02
C VAL A 118 33.31 -7.02 20.09
N PRO A 119 32.57 -6.54 21.11
CA PRO A 119 32.04 -7.38 22.17
C PRO A 119 30.98 -8.36 21.62
N ALA A 120 31.12 -9.65 21.92
CA ALA A 120 30.35 -10.75 21.34
C ALA A 120 28.81 -10.67 21.53
N GLY A 121 28.32 -9.83 22.44
CA GLY A 121 26.89 -9.65 22.73
C GLY A 121 26.14 -8.69 21.79
N LEU A 122 26.84 -7.92 20.95
CA LEU A 122 26.25 -6.82 20.17
C LEU A 122 25.24 -7.32 19.12
N ALA A 123 25.52 -8.46 18.50
CA ALA A 123 24.61 -9.11 17.55
C ALA A 123 23.32 -9.63 18.23
N ALA A 124 23.39 -10.04 19.50
CA ALA A 124 22.22 -10.46 20.26
C ALA A 124 21.34 -9.25 20.67
N ALA A 125 21.97 -8.14 21.06
CA ALA A 125 21.30 -6.89 21.41
C ALA A 125 20.63 -6.20 20.20
N ALA A 126 21.21 -6.29 19.01
CA ALA A 126 20.60 -5.78 17.78
C ALA A 126 19.35 -6.59 17.39
N ARG A 127 19.37 -7.91 17.60
CA ARG A 127 18.24 -8.81 17.31
C ARG A 127 17.04 -8.58 18.23
N THR A 128 17.23 -8.12 19.47
CA THR A 128 16.12 -7.77 20.37
C THR A 128 15.43 -6.47 19.94
N HIS A 129 16.17 -5.51 19.37
CA HIS A 129 15.62 -4.23 18.88
C HIS A 129 14.94 -4.32 17.49
N GLY A 130 15.41 -5.17 16.58
CA GLY A 130 14.96 -5.20 15.17
C GLY A 130 13.62 -5.89 14.84
N ARG A 131 12.86 -6.40 15.83
CA ARG A 131 11.71 -7.28 15.55
C ARG A 131 10.36 -6.59 15.34
N ARG A 132 10.24 -5.28 15.61
CA ARG A 132 8.93 -4.58 15.54
C ARG A 132 8.52 -4.20 14.11
N LEU A 133 9.49 -3.89 13.24
CA LEU A 133 9.22 -3.40 11.87
C LEU A 133 8.71 -4.50 10.93
N LEU A 134 9.26 -5.71 11.03
CA LEU A 134 8.92 -6.86 10.17
C LEU A 134 7.59 -7.54 10.56
N ARG A 135 7.19 -7.46 11.83
CA ARG A 135 5.92 -8.04 12.31
C ARG A 135 4.70 -7.32 11.76
N ARG A 136 4.75 -5.99 11.61
CA ARG A 136 3.63 -5.18 11.08
C ARG A 136 3.26 -5.59 9.66
N ARG A 137 4.24 -5.78 8.77
CA ARG A 137 4.00 -6.15 7.36
C ARG A 137 3.37 -7.55 7.21
N ARG A 138 3.80 -8.51 8.04
CA ARG A 138 3.23 -9.87 8.05
C ARG A 138 1.88 -9.96 8.76
N ALA A 139 1.67 -9.14 9.80
CA ALA A 139 0.39 -9.07 10.50
C ALA A 139 -0.73 -8.53 9.60
N LEU A 140 -0.45 -7.50 8.81
CA LEU A 140 -1.42 -6.94 7.86
C LEU A 140 -1.88 -7.97 6.81
N ARG A 141 -0.95 -8.75 6.24
CA ARG A 141 -1.30 -9.81 5.28
C ARG A 141 -2.11 -10.94 5.92
N ARG A 142 -1.80 -11.33 7.17
CA ARG A 142 -2.58 -12.34 7.89
C ARG A 142 -3.97 -11.86 8.27
N PHE A 143 -4.09 -10.60 8.68
CA PHE A 143 -5.39 -10.01 9.01
C PHE A 143 -6.29 -9.94 7.77
N GLY A 144 -5.74 -9.55 6.62
CA GLY A 144 -6.46 -9.61 5.33
C GLY A 144 -6.96 -11.01 4.99
N TRP A 145 -6.12 -12.04 5.16
CA TRP A 145 -6.52 -13.44 4.93
C TRP A 145 -7.60 -13.91 5.91
N ALA A 146 -7.51 -13.53 7.19
CA ALA A 146 -8.50 -13.89 8.21
C ALA A 146 -9.87 -13.25 7.92
N VAL A 147 -9.89 -11.98 7.53
CA VAL A 147 -11.12 -11.28 7.11
C VAL A 147 -11.72 -11.93 5.87
N LEU A 148 -10.89 -12.32 4.90
CA LEU A 148 -11.35 -13.00 3.69
C LEU A 148 -11.97 -14.38 4.01
N TRP A 149 -11.35 -15.15 4.91
CA TRP A 149 -11.93 -16.41 5.42
C TRP A 149 -13.27 -16.18 6.12
N ALA A 150 -13.34 -15.20 7.01
CA ALA A 150 -14.57 -14.88 7.74
C ALA A 150 -15.71 -14.50 6.78
N ALA A 151 -15.43 -13.69 5.76
CA ALA A 151 -16.40 -13.32 4.73
C ALA A 151 -16.87 -14.55 3.93
N ALA A 152 -15.96 -15.45 3.54
CA ALA A 152 -16.30 -16.68 2.85
C ALA A 152 -17.19 -17.61 3.70
N VAL A 153 -16.89 -17.76 4.99
CA VAL A 153 -17.71 -18.55 5.92
C VAL A 153 -19.07 -17.92 6.10
N ALA A 154 -19.15 -16.61 6.36
CA ALA A 154 -20.41 -15.90 6.51
C ALA A 154 -21.29 -16.04 5.25
N PHE A 155 -20.70 -15.92 4.07
CA PHE A 155 -21.39 -16.14 2.80
C PHE A 155 -21.88 -17.59 2.67
N THR A 156 -21.06 -18.57 3.03
CA THR A 156 -21.41 -19.99 2.96
C THR A 156 -22.56 -20.33 3.91
N VAL A 157 -22.52 -19.83 5.14
CA VAL A 157 -23.58 -20.00 6.14
C VAL A 157 -24.88 -19.35 5.68
N TRP A 158 -24.80 -18.11 5.18
CA TRP A 158 -25.95 -17.40 4.65
C TRP A 158 -26.58 -18.16 3.47
N ALA A 159 -25.76 -18.67 2.55
CA ALA A 159 -26.21 -19.43 1.39
C ALA A 159 -26.84 -20.77 1.78
N ALA A 160 -26.32 -21.44 2.81
CA ALA A 160 -26.89 -22.68 3.34
C ALA A 160 -28.25 -22.46 4.03
N LEU A 161 -28.42 -21.34 4.73
CA LEU A 161 -29.68 -20.98 5.40
C LEU A 161 -30.77 -20.56 4.41
N THR A 162 -30.41 -19.81 3.38
CA THR A 162 -31.39 -19.25 2.43
C THR A 162 -31.85 -20.24 1.37
N ARG A 163 -31.14 -21.37 1.17
CA ARG A 163 -31.39 -22.40 0.15
C ARG A 163 -32.03 -21.83 -1.14
N PRO A 164 -31.44 -20.79 -1.77
CA PRO A 164 -32.11 -20.04 -2.84
C PRO A 164 -32.33 -20.85 -4.13
N TRP A 165 -31.78 -22.06 -4.20
CA TRP A 165 -31.92 -23.04 -5.27
C TRP A 165 -33.06 -24.05 -5.06
N VAL A 166 -33.86 -23.91 -3.99
CA VAL A 166 -35.07 -24.72 -3.83
C VAL A 166 -36.18 -24.09 -4.69
N VAL A 167 -36.44 -24.71 -5.82
CA VAL A 167 -37.59 -24.40 -6.67
C VAL A 167 -38.87 -24.73 -5.87
N PRO A 168 -39.79 -23.79 -5.64
CA PRO A 168 -41.07 -24.08 -5.00
C PRO A 168 -41.80 -25.16 -5.81
N PRO A 169 -42.41 -26.18 -5.17
CA PRO A 169 -43.21 -27.16 -5.90
C PRO A 169 -44.29 -26.42 -6.68
N SER A 170 -44.26 -26.58 -8.00
CA SER A 170 -45.22 -25.98 -8.92
C SER A 170 -46.59 -26.61 -8.70
N GLU A 171 -47.43 -25.93 -7.91
CA GLU A 171 -48.74 -26.38 -7.48
C GLU A 171 -49.84 -26.25 -8.55
N VAL A 172 -49.47 -26.24 -9.84
CA VAL A 172 -50.42 -26.16 -10.94
C VAL A 172 -50.43 -27.50 -11.68
N SER A 173 -51.13 -28.47 -11.10
CA SER A 173 -51.65 -29.58 -11.90
C SER A 173 -52.75 -29.00 -12.80
N PRO A 174 -52.64 -29.08 -14.13
CA PRO A 174 -53.69 -28.59 -15.01
C PRO A 174 -54.97 -29.39 -14.73
N PRO A 175 -56.15 -28.73 -14.66
CA PRO A 175 -57.39 -29.43 -14.36
C PRO A 175 -57.66 -30.45 -15.47
N LEU A 176 -57.76 -31.72 -15.09
CA LEU A 176 -58.28 -32.77 -15.96
C LEU A 176 -59.73 -32.40 -16.30
N GLN A 177 -59.94 -31.84 -17.50
CA GLN A 177 -61.28 -31.72 -18.07
C GLN A 177 -61.82 -33.14 -18.26
N GLY A 178 -62.84 -33.46 -17.46
CA GLY A 178 -63.61 -34.69 -17.60
C GLY A 178 -64.25 -34.76 -18.98
N TRP A 179 -64.09 -35.92 -19.61
CA TRP A 179 -64.92 -36.39 -20.71
C TRP A 179 -66.30 -36.79 -20.20
#